data_AF-A0A2A5M5I6-F1
#
_entry.id   AF-A0A2A5M5I6-F1
#
_cell.length_a   1.000
_cell.length_b   1.000
_cell.length_c   1.000
_cell.angle_alpha   90.00
_cell.angle_beta   90.00
_cell.angle_gamma   90.00
#
_symmetry.space_group_name_H-M   'P 1'
#
loop_
_entity.id
_entity.type
_entity.pdbx_description
1 polymer ?
#
loop_
_entity_poly.entity_id
_entity_poly.type
_entity_poly.pdbx_seq_one_letter_code
_entity_poly.pdbx_strand_id
1 'polypeptide(L)' 'MKQKCVLIITDGIGYNKNSKFNAFEAAKKPSYEKLFKEVPNSLLKTSGLAVGLPEGQMGNSEVGHMC' A
#
# COMPACT_ATOMS: atom_id res chain seq x y z
N MET A 1 9.61 -22.83 -19.86
CA MET A 1 8.56 -22.63 -18.83
C MET A 1 8.26 -21.15 -18.72
N LYS A 2 6.98 -20.75 -18.70
CA LYS A 2 6.60 -19.33 -18.53
C LYS A 2 6.77 -18.95 -17.06
N GLN A 3 7.43 -17.84 -16.78
CA GLN A 3 7.50 -17.29 -15.42
C GLN A 3 6.11 -16.76 -15.05
N LYS A 4 5.61 -17.18 -13.87
CA LYS A 4 4.32 -16.72 -13.33
C LYS A 4 4.58 -15.50 -12.43
N CYS A 5 3.70 -14.52 -12.52
CA CYS A 5 3.69 -13.34 -11.66
C CYS A 5 2.36 -13.27 -10.91
N VAL A 6 2.39 -12.78 -9.67
CA VAL A 6 1.19 -12.58 -8.84
C VAL A 6 1.25 -11.16 -8.28
N LEU A 7 0.16 -10.42 -8.46
CA LEU A 7 -0.08 -9.14 -7.79
C LEU A 7 -0.97 -9.38 -6.58
N ILE A 8 -0.53 -8.93 -5.40
CA ILE A 8 -1.29 -9.01 -4.15
C ILE A 8 -1.59 -7.58 -3.70
N ILE A 9 -2.88 -7.26 -3.58
CA ILE A 9 -3.37 -5.97 -3.09
C ILE A 9 -4.00 -6.22 -1.72
N THR A 10 -3.54 -5.49 -0.70
CA THR A 10 -4.17 -5.49 0.62
C THR A 10 -4.88 -4.16 0.86
N ASP A 11 -6.19 -4.19 0.63
CA ASP A 11 -7.04 -3.00 0.64
C ASP A 11 -6.98 -2.28 2.00
N GLY A 12 -6.90 -0.94 1.94
CA GLY A 12 -6.83 -0.08 3.11
C GLY A 12 -5.51 -0.09 3.90
N ILE A 13 -4.46 -0.80 3.44
CA ILE A 13 -3.15 -0.78 4.10
C ILE A 13 -2.26 0.28 3.47
N GLY A 14 -1.95 1.32 4.25
CA GLY A 14 -1.05 2.41 3.86
C GLY A 14 0.15 2.55 4.80
N TYR A 15 1.07 3.44 4.42
CA TYR A 15 2.20 3.84 5.26
C TYR A 15 1.91 5.16 5.99
N ASN A 16 2.10 5.16 7.31
CA ASN A 16 2.00 6.36 8.13
C ASN A 16 3.17 6.38 9.13
N LYS A 17 3.93 7.49 9.15
CA LYS A 17 5.06 7.68 10.08
C LYS A 17 4.63 7.80 11.54
N ASN A 18 3.38 8.17 11.79
CA ASN A 18 2.83 8.26 13.13
C ASN A 18 2.29 6.90 13.59
N SER A 19 2.82 6.40 14.69
CA SER A 19 2.37 5.13 15.30
C SER A 19 1.11 5.30 16.16
N LYS A 20 0.71 6.53 16.50
CA LYS A 20 -0.50 6.80 17.30
C LYS A 20 -1.74 6.41 16.51
N PHE A 21 -2.57 5.52 17.08
CA PHE A 21 -3.77 4.97 16.44
C PHE A 21 -3.51 4.26 15.10
N ASN A 22 -2.31 3.71 14.91
CA ASN A 22 -1.94 2.98 13.70
C ASN A 22 -2.08 1.47 13.93
N ALA A 23 -3.18 0.90 13.43
CA ALA A 23 -3.47 -0.52 13.59
C ALA A 23 -2.49 -1.42 12.85
N PHE A 24 -2.01 -1.01 11.67
CA PHE A 24 -1.04 -1.80 10.89
C PHE A 24 0.30 -1.87 11.61
N GLU A 25 0.76 -0.75 12.18
CA GLU A 25 1.99 -0.71 12.97
C GLU A 25 1.90 -1.61 14.22
N ALA A 26 0.77 -1.53 14.95
CA ALA A 26 0.54 -2.30 16.17
C ALA A 26 0.31 -3.81 15.94
N ALA A 27 -0.02 -4.23 14.72
CA ALA A 27 -0.27 -5.64 14.40
C ALA A 27 1.01 -6.48 14.33
N LYS A 28 0.93 -7.73 14.78
CA LYS A 28 1.96 -8.76 14.55
C LYS A 28 1.88 -9.24 13.10
N LYS A 29 2.88 -8.92 12.28
CA LYS A 29 2.84 -9.11 10.82
C LYS A 29 4.15 -9.69 10.26
N PRO A 30 4.53 -10.92 10.66
CA PRO A 30 5.85 -11.50 10.37
C PRO A 30 6.16 -11.61 8.87
N SER A 31 5.14 -11.87 8.03
CA SER A 31 5.33 -11.92 6.58
C SER A 31 5.67 -10.56 5.98
N TYR A 32 4.98 -9.50 6.40
CA TYR A 32 5.27 -8.13 5.95
C TYR A 32 6.63 -7.66 6.48
N GLU A 33 6.92 -7.90 7.75
CA GLU A 33 8.22 -7.57 8.36
C GLU A 33 9.38 -8.21 7.61
N LYS A 34 9.25 -9.50 7.27
CA LYS A 34 10.26 -10.20 6.46
C LYS A 34 10.40 -9.58 5.06
N LEU A 35 9.29 -9.34 4.37
CA LEU A 35 9.30 -8.76 3.02
C LEU A 35 9.96 -7.37 3.01
N PHE A 36 9.55 -6.47 3.89
CA PHE A 36 10.11 -5.12 3.93
C PHE A 36 11.62 -5.10 4.27
N LYS A 37 12.13 -6.13 4.96
CA LYS A 37 13.54 -6.26 5.29
C LYS A 37 14.38 -6.92 4.17
N GLU A 38 13.82 -7.91 3.49
CA GLU A 38 14.59 -8.81 2.61
C GLU A 38 14.38 -8.58 1.12
N VAL A 39 13.32 -7.88 0.71
CA VAL A 39 13.04 -7.60 -0.71
C VAL A 39 12.99 -6.10 -1.01
N PRO A 40 13.38 -5.68 -2.24
CA PRO A 40 13.24 -4.29 -2.66
C PRO A 40 11.80 -3.80 -2.51
N ASN A 41 11.62 -2.66 -1.86
CA ASN A 41 10.32 -2.05 -1.64
C ASN A 41 10.41 -0.52 -1.73
N SER A 42 9.27 0.12 -2.01
CA SER A 42 9.14 1.57 -2.11
C SER A 42 7.69 1.98 -1.81
N LEU A 43 7.42 3.28 -1.75
CA LEU A 43 6.10 3.86 -1.53
C LEU A 43 5.55 4.48 -2.82
N LEU A 44 4.24 4.37 -3.01
CA LEU A 44 3.51 4.99 -4.12
C LEU A 44 2.53 6.03 -3.59
N LYS A 45 2.24 7.04 -4.41
CA LYS A 45 1.12 7.97 -4.15
C LYS A 45 -0.16 7.32 -4.66
N THR A 46 -1.15 7.18 -3.79
CA THR A 46 -2.42 6.47 -4.08
C THR A 46 -3.65 7.37 -3.93
N SER A 47 -3.46 8.69 -3.92
CA SER A 47 -4.51 9.68 -3.66
C SER A 47 -4.23 11.00 -4.39
N GLY A 48 -5.25 11.86 -4.42
CA GLY A 48 -5.22 13.16 -5.08
C GLY A 48 -4.85 13.07 -6.56
N LEU A 49 -4.11 14.08 -7.04
CA LEU A 49 -3.76 14.23 -8.45
C LEU A 49 -2.99 13.03 -9.02
N ALA A 50 -2.28 12.27 -8.18
CA ALA A 50 -1.52 11.10 -8.62
C ALA A 50 -2.39 9.97 -9.17
N VAL A 51 -3.68 9.94 -8.82
CA VAL A 51 -4.65 8.95 -9.27
C VAL A 51 -5.86 9.59 -9.96
N GLY A 52 -5.70 10.81 -10.48
CA GLY A 52 -6.75 11.54 -11.20
C GLY A 52 -7.84 12.16 -10.32
N LEU A 53 -7.64 12.23 -9.01
CA LEU A 53 -8.55 12.91 -8.08
C LEU A 53 -8.13 14.36 -7.83
N PRO A 54 -9.07 15.25 -7.42
CA PRO A 54 -8.74 16.57 -6.90
C PRO A 54 -7.64 16.57 -5.83
N GLU A 55 -6.90 17.68 -5.74
CA GLU A 55 -5.84 17.82 -4.73
C GLU A 55 -6.37 17.62 -3.30
N GLY A 56 -5.64 16.84 -2.50
CA GLY A 56 -6.02 16.50 -1.12
C GLY A 56 -7.11 15.44 -0.97
N GLN A 57 -7.77 15.03 -2.06
CA GLN A 57 -8.79 13.99 -1.99
C GLN A 57 -8.18 12.61 -1.71
N MET A 58 -8.72 11.92 -0.71
CA MET A 58 -8.33 10.56 -0.36
C MET A 58 -8.64 9.58 -1.51
N GLY A 59 -7.74 8.62 -1.74
CA GLY A 59 -7.97 7.53 -2.67
C GLY A 59 -9.02 6.53 -2.15
N ASN A 60 -9.48 5.65 -3.02
CA ASN A 60 -10.45 4.61 -2.70
C ASN A 60 -10.19 3.38 -3.57
N SER A 61 -10.90 2.28 -3.29
CA SER A 61 -10.70 1.01 -3.99
C SER A 61 -11.00 1.10 -5.48
N GLU A 62 -12.05 1.81 -5.90
CA GLU A 62 -12.43 1.92 -7.32
C GLU A 62 -11.32 2.61 -8.13
N VAL A 63 -10.94 3.81 -7.71
CA VAL A 63 -9.89 4.59 -8.38
C VAL A 63 -8.55 3.84 -8.32
N GLY A 64 -8.22 3.24 -7.18
CA GLY A 64 -6.96 2.51 -7.00
C GLY A 64 -6.82 1.27 -7.89
N HIS A 65 -7.90 0.54 -8.17
CA HIS A 65 -7.85 -0.64 -9.04
C HIS A 65 -7.89 -0.30 -10.53
N MET A 66 -8.32 0.91 -10.88
CA MET A 66 -8.36 1.39 -12.27
C MET A 66 -7.05 2.02 -12.77
N CYS A 67 -6.18 2.47 -11.85
CA CYS A 67 -4.93 3.16 -12.19
C CYS A 67 -3.82 2.23 -12.71
#